data_AF-A0A1Y0EDM5-F1
#
_entry.id   AF-A0A1Y0EDM5-F1
#
_cell.length_a   1.000
_cell.length_b   1.000
_cell.length_c   1.000
_cell.angle_alpha   90.00
_cell.angle_beta   90.00
_cell.angle_gamma   90.00
#
_symmetry.space_group_name_H-M   'P 1'
#
loop_
_entity.id
_entity.type
_entity.pdbx_description
1 polymer ?
#
loop_
_entity_poly.entity_id
_entity_poly.type
_entity_poly.pdbx_seq_one_letter_code
_entity_poly.pdbx_strand_id
1 'polypeptide(L)'
;MTNATHKLTTSIVASFKERVNTITQDRRSWQDTQFKTANDALYELLAEIYALYDDSKGATAADEAKRDWLLQQCSKRNLTLNKNPSFIQLLVKLVFCDTDTDSRRISSYTRVLTAAAQSSEVMVAADVPVFISKYGGVEEIRASLAKNTKTPKQRADTGRSIALNGKSLAEVMVDSTKHNAATLKGSIVLLVGVVTAKGTVDVRHVCFELSPSDKVCAAKTAVSAALSNVYTNHSKQTKAVAKKVSEEHAIAAKNARAMAVDSTTEIKAAA
;
A
#
# COMPACT_ATOMS: atom_id res chain seq x y z
N MET A 1 1.97 57.07 -4.25
CA MET A 1 1.89 56.05 -3.17
C MET A 1 1.79 54.61 -3.71
N THR A 2 1.30 54.37 -4.92
CA THR A 2 1.09 53.02 -5.51
C THR A 2 2.37 52.21 -5.78
N ASN A 3 3.48 52.84 -6.21
CA ASN A 3 4.76 52.14 -6.46
C ASN A 3 5.43 51.60 -5.19
N ALA A 4 5.28 52.28 -4.06
CA ALA A 4 5.86 51.86 -2.79
C ALA A 4 5.15 50.61 -2.25
N THR A 5 3.81 50.58 -2.33
CA THR A 5 2.99 49.43 -1.93
C THR A 5 3.28 48.20 -2.81
N HIS A 6 3.38 48.37 -4.13
CA HIS A 6 3.71 47.26 -5.04
C HIS A 6 5.10 46.66 -4.76
N LYS A 7 6.10 47.51 -4.48
CA LYS A 7 7.46 47.06 -4.12
C LYS A 7 7.46 46.31 -2.78
N LEU A 8 6.71 46.78 -1.79
CA LEU A 8 6.55 46.11 -0.50
C LEU A 8 5.88 44.74 -0.66
N THR A 9 4.77 44.65 -1.40
CA THR A 9 4.08 43.38 -1.69
C THR A 9 5.00 42.39 -2.40
N THR A 10 5.78 42.86 -3.39
CA THR A 10 6.76 42.01 -4.10
C THR A 10 7.82 41.46 -3.15
N SER A 11 8.34 42.30 -2.24
CA SER A 11 9.33 41.89 -1.24
C SER A 11 8.78 40.86 -0.25
N ILE A 12 7.52 41.02 0.20
CA ILE A 12 6.85 40.08 1.11
C ILE A 12 6.64 38.72 0.42
N VAL A 13 6.23 38.72 -0.84
CA VAL A 13 6.05 37.48 -1.61
C VAL A 13 7.40 36.80 -1.87
N ALA A 14 8.46 37.57 -2.13
CA ALA A 14 9.80 37.02 -2.31
C ALA A 14 10.33 36.35 -1.04
N SER A 15 10.20 37.01 0.12
CA SER A 15 10.64 36.43 1.41
C SER A 15 9.81 35.21 1.81
N PHE A 16 8.50 35.20 1.52
CA PHE A 16 7.65 34.02 1.70
C PHE A 16 8.13 32.84 0.86
N LYS A 17 8.41 33.06 -0.43
CA LYS A 17 8.91 32.01 -1.34
C LYS A 17 10.26 31.45 -0.87
N GLU A 18 11.17 32.32 -0.46
CA GLU A 18 12.47 31.92 0.08
C GLU A 18 12.28 31.04 1.33
N ARG A 19 11.42 31.47 2.27
CA ARG A 19 11.14 30.68 3.48
C ARG A 19 10.55 29.31 3.17
N VAL A 20 9.63 29.21 2.21
CA VAL A 20 9.06 27.92 1.78
C VAL A 20 10.14 27.02 1.16
N ASN A 21 11.04 27.58 0.36
CA ASN A 21 12.15 26.82 -0.23
C ASN A 21 13.12 26.32 0.85
N THR A 22 13.47 27.16 1.82
CA THR A 22 14.32 26.77 2.95
C THR A 22 13.69 25.62 3.74
N ILE A 23 12.43 25.76 4.16
CA ILE A 23 11.73 24.69 4.91
C ILE A 23 11.64 23.40 4.08
N THR A 24 11.46 23.51 2.76
CA THR A 24 11.44 22.35 1.87
C THR A 24 12.78 21.62 1.86
N GLN A 25 13.89 22.36 1.86
CA GLN A 25 15.24 21.79 1.90
C GLN A 25 15.56 21.19 3.27
N ASP A 26 15.22 21.89 4.36
CA ASP A 26 15.41 21.40 5.73
C ASP A 26 14.66 20.09 5.94
N ARG A 27 13.41 20.01 5.46
CA ARG A 27 12.59 18.80 5.50
C ARG A 27 13.20 17.66 4.68
N ARG A 28 13.82 17.92 3.52
CA ARG A 28 14.55 16.91 2.73
C ARG A 28 15.73 16.37 3.55
N SER A 29 16.56 17.27 4.06
CA SER A 29 17.72 16.92 4.88
C SER A 29 17.31 16.10 6.10
N TRP A 30 16.29 16.53 6.85
CA TRP A 30 15.75 15.79 7.99
C TRP A 30 15.23 14.40 7.58
N GLN A 31 14.53 14.29 6.46
CA GLN A 31 14.00 13.00 5.99
C GLN A 31 15.11 12.02 5.63
N ASP A 32 16.16 12.49 4.94
CA ASP A 32 17.24 11.63 4.44
C ASP A 32 18.28 11.30 5.51
N THR A 33 18.33 12.08 6.59
CA THR A 33 19.25 11.86 7.72
C THR A 33 18.51 11.31 8.93
N GLN A 34 17.95 12.18 9.77
CA GLN A 34 17.41 11.83 11.08
C GLN A 34 16.24 10.84 10.99
N PHE A 35 15.30 11.07 10.07
CA PHE A 35 14.14 10.19 9.92
C PHE A 35 14.55 8.81 9.39
N LYS A 36 15.47 8.75 8.42
CA LYS A 36 16.01 7.48 7.92
C LYS A 36 16.77 6.74 9.02
N THR A 37 17.72 7.39 9.68
CA THR A 37 18.50 6.78 10.77
C THR A 37 17.61 6.28 11.91
N ALA A 38 16.56 7.02 12.28
CA ALA A 38 15.62 6.58 13.32
C ALA A 38 14.82 5.34 12.89
N ASN A 39 14.41 5.25 11.62
CA ASN A 39 13.73 4.06 11.10
C ASN A 39 14.66 2.86 11.00
N ASP A 40 15.89 3.06 10.53
CA ASP A 40 16.90 1.99 10.45
C ASP A 40 17.16 1.43 11.86
N ALA A 41 17.36 2.29 12.87
CA ALA A 41 17.52 1.87 14.26
C ALA A 41 16.29 1.14 14.83
N LEU A 42 15.08 1.59 14.49
CA LEU A 42 13.85 0.88 14.84
C LEU A 42 13.82 -0.53 14.23
N TYR A 43 14.27 -0.69 12.98
CA TYR A 43 14.25 -1.98 12.30
C TYR A 43 15.27 -2.95 12.89
N GLU A 44 16.42 -2.46 13.36
CA GLU A 44 17.38 -3.27 14.11
C GLU A 44 16.79 -3.76 15.45
N LEU A 45 16.09 -2.91 16.20
CA LEU A 45 15.39 -3.34 17.42
C LEU A 45 14.33 -4.41 17.13
N LEU A 46 13.63 -4.29 16.00
CA LEU A 46 12.66 -5.31 15.56
C LEU A 46 13.35 -6.62 15.16
N ALA A 47 14.56 -6.55 14.57
CA ALA A 47 15.38 -7.72 14.26
C ALA A 47 15.84 -8.45 15.53
N GLU A 48 16.27 -7.73 16.56
CA GLU A 48 16.66 -8.32 17.85
C GLU A 48 15.46 -9.03 18.52
N ILE A 49 14.27 -8.42 18.48
CA ILE A 49 13.05 -9.06 18.98
C ILE A 49 12.74 -10.33 18.18
N TYR A 50 12.94 -10.30 16.86
CA TYR A 50 12.74 -11.47 16.01
C TYR A 50 13.72 -12.59 16.37
N ALA A 51 15.00 -12.28 16.62
CA ALA A 51 16.00 -13.26 17.04
C ALA A 51 15.56 -14.00 18.32
N LEU A 52 15.10 -13.26 19.33
CA LEU A 52 14.59 -13.84 20.58
C LEU A 52 13.38 -14.77 20.37
N TYR A 53 12.51 -14.41 19.43
CA TYR A 53 11.39 -15.26 19.02
C TYR A 53 11.87 -16.52 18.31
N ASP A 54 12.81 -16.38 17.37
CA ASP A 54 13.34 -17.48 16.57
C ASP A 54 14.05 -18.53 17.44
N ASP A 55 14.80 -18.06 18.43
CA ASP A 55 15.46 -18.88 19.46
C ASP A 55 14.48 -19.54 20.45
N SER A 56 13.19 -19.17 20.41
CA SER A 56 12.17 -19.59 21.37
C SER A 56 10.95 -20.25 20.73
N LYS A 57 11.05 -20.68 19.46
CA LYS A 57 9.95 -21.34 18.73
C LYS A 57 9.96 -22.88 18.83
N GLY A 58 10.87 -23.45 19.62
CA GLY A 58 11.12 -24.90 19.70
C GLY A 58 10.12 -25.71 20.52
N ALA A 59 9.20 -25.06 21.25
CA ALA A 59 8.25 -25.70 22.16
C ALA A 59 8.91 -26.59 23.22
N THR A 60 10.10 -26.21 23.68
CA THR A 60 10.84 -26.90 24.75
C THR A 60 10.40 -26.39 26.13
N ALA A 61 10.74 -27.13 27.19
CA ALA A 61 10.54 -26.66 28.57
C ALA A 61 11.25 -25.33 28.87
N ALA A 62 12.38 -25.06 28.20
CA ALA A 62 13.05 -23.77 28.28
C ALA A 62 12.21 -22.65 27.64
N ASP A 63 11.52 -22.93 26.52
CA ASP A 63 10.67 -21.95 25.84
C ASP A 63 9.41 -21.62 26.65
N GLU A 64 8.85 -22.61 27.34
CA GLU A 64 7.78 -22.41 28.33
C GLU A 64 8.25 -21.50 29.48
N ALA A 65 9.42 -21.78 30.06
CA ALA A 65 9.99 -20.94 31.11
C ALA A 65 10.27 -19.49 30.65
N LYS A 66 10.77 -19.30 29.43
CA LYS A 66 10.94 -17.96 28.83
C LYS A 66 9.59 -17.25 28.69
N ARG A 67 8.56 -17.96 28.22
CA ARG A 67 7.21 -17.41 28.07
C ARG A 67 6.61 -17.01 29.42
N ASP A 68 6.75 -17.83 30.44
CA ASP A 68 6.28 -17.53 31.80
C ASP A 68 6.99 -16.32 32.38
N TRP A 69 8.30 -16.23 32.17
CA TRP A 69 9.07 -15.04 32.55
C TRP A 69 8.53 -13.78 31.87
N LEU A 70 8.26 -13.81 30.56
CA LEU A 70 7.69 -12.68 29.83
C LEU A 70 6.33 -12.26 30.39
N LEU A 71 5.45 -13.21 30.68
CA LEU A 71 4.15 -12.93 31.31
C LEU A 71 4.32 -12.23 32.66
N GLN A 72 5.21 -12.74 33.52
CA GLN A 72 5.51 -12.12 34.81
C GLN A 72 6.05 -10.69 34.67
N GLN A 73 6.93 -10.42 33.69
CA GLN A 73 7.44 -9.07 33.45
C GLN A 73 6.35 -8.12 32.96
N CYS A 74 5.48 -8.59 32.06
CA CYS A 74 4.32 -7.81 31.61
C CYS A 74 3.38 -7.48 32.79
N SER A 75 3.11 -8.44 33.68
CA SER A 75 2.30 -8.22 34.89
C SER A 75 2.95 -7.23 35.86
N LYS A 76 4.26 -7.34 36.12
CA LYS A 76 5.00 -6.39 36.98
C LYS A 76 4.93 -4.95 36.49
N ARG A 77 4.84 -4.76 35.17
CA ARG A 77 4.71 -3.43 34.53
C ARG A 77 3.25 -3.02 34.28
N ASN A 78 2.27 -3.80 34.76
CA ASN A 78 0.83 -3.57 34.54
C ASN A 78 0.47 -3.41 33.05
N LEU A 79 1.10 -4.19 32.17
CA LEU A 79 0.81 -4.14 30.74
C LEU A 79 -0.48 -4.91 30.42
N THR A 80 -1.42 -4.26 29.76
CA THR A 80 -2.66 -4.90 29.31
C THR A 80 -2.37 -5.97 28.26
N LEU A 81 -2.74 -7.23 28.53
CA LEU A 81 -2.54 -8.38 27.63
C LEU A 81 -3.88 -8.91 27.09
N ASN A 82 -3.83 -9.47 25.88
CA ASN A 82 -4.96 -10.24 25.34
C ASN A 82 -5.07 -11.61 26.04
N LYS A 83 -6.21 -12.29 25.90
CA LYS A 83 -6.47 -13.60 26.53
C LYS A 83 -5.36 -14.63 26.28
N ASN A 84 -4.83 -14.70 25.06
CA ASN A 84 -3.75 -15.61 24.65
C ASN A 84 -2.71 -14.84 23.80
N PRO A 85 -1.76 -14.13 24.41
CA PRO A 85 -0.79 -13.34 23.66
C PRO A 85 0.28 -14.26 23.05
N SER A 86 0.60 -14.08 21.77
CA SER A 86 1.73 -14.78 21.13
C SER A 86 3.07 -14.38 21.75
N PHE A 87 4.12 -15.17 21.53
CA PHE A 87 5.47 -14.86 22.02
C PHE A 87 5.98 -13.52 21.48
N ILE A 88 5.80 -13.28 20.17
CA ILE A 88 6.10 -11.98 19.52
C ILE A 88 5.33 -10.84 20.19
N GLN A 89 4.04 -11.01 20.49
CA GLN A 89 3.24 -9.98 21.17
C GLN A 89 3.79 -9.63 22.55
N LEU A 90 4.23 -10.63 23.32
CA LEU A 90 4.80 -10.41 24.65
C LEU A 90 6.11 -9.63 24.56
N LEU A 91 7.03 -10.04 23.68
CA LEU A 91 8.30 -9.34 23.47
C LEU A 91 8.09 -7.90 23.01
N VAL A 92 7.28 -7.69 21.96
CA VAL A 92 7.01 -6.34 21.43
C VAL A 92 6.37 -5.45 22.48
N LYS A 93 5.40 -5.95 23.25
CA LYS A 93 4.80 -5.17 24.36
C LYS A 93 5.83 -4.85 25.43
N LEU A 94 6.67 -5.80 25.83
CA LEU A 94 7.63 -5.57 26.90
C LEU A 94 8.72 -4.56 26.49
N VAL A 95 9.12 -4.55 25.22
CA VAL A 95 10.17 -3.66 24.71
C VAL A 95 9.66 -2.26 24.40
N PHE A 96 8.45 -2.12 23.83
CA PHE A 96 7.96 -0.84 23.30
C PHE A 96 6.83 -0.18 24.09
N CYS A 97 6.27 -0.85 25.12
CA CYS A 97 5.16 -0.30 25.89
C CYS A 97 5.65 0.34 27.19
N ASP A 98 5.76 1.67 27.20
CA ASP A 98 6.03 2.44 28.43
C ASP A 98 4.74 2.96 29.09
N THR A 99 3.67 3.17 28.31
CA THR A 99 2.34 3.62 28.76
C THR A 99 1.22 3.03 27.90
N ASP A 100 -0.04 3.10 28.35
CA ASP A 100 -1.21 2.50 27.68
C ASP A 100 -1.56 3.16 26.31
N THR A 101 -0.92 4.27 25.96
CA THR A 101 -1.32 5.13 24.82
C THR A 101 -0.80 4.66 23.45
N ASP A 102 0.25 3.82 23.37
CA ASP A 102 0.88 3.49 22.07
C ASP A 102 0.43 2.14 21.44
N SER A 103 -0.79 1.71 21.79
CA SER A 103 -1.38 0.42 21.37
C SER A 103 -1.36 0.18 19.86
N ARG A 104 -1.49 1.25 19.05
CA ARG A 104 -1.45 1.15 17.59
C ARG A 104 -0.06 0.75 17.08
N ARG A 105 1.02 1.40 17.55
CA ARG A 105 2.39 1.09 17.12
C ARG A 105 2.80 -0.32 17.54
N ILE A 106 2.49 -0.70 18.77
CA ILE A 106 2.72 -2.06 19.28
C ILE A 106 2.02 -3.10 18.40
N SER A 107 0.77 -2.82 17.99
CA SER A 107 0.03 -3.69 17.07
C SER A 107 0.68 -3.73 15.69
N SER A 108 1.17 -2.60 15.17
CA SER A 108 1.92 -2.52 13.92
C SER A 108 3.14 -3.42 13.95
N TYR A 109 4.01 -3.27 14.96
CA TYR A 109 5.25 -4.04 15.09
C TYR A 109 5.00 -5.53 15.24
N THR A 110 4.03 -5.90 16.08
CA THR A 110 3.59 -7.31 16.22
C THR A 110 3.21 -7.91 14.87
N ARG A 111 2.41 -7.20 14.07
CA ARG A 111 1.92 -7.70 12.78
C ARG A 111 3.07 -7.84 11.77
N VAL A 112 3.97 -6.87 11.75
CA VAL A 112 5.16 -6.90 10.88
C VAL A 112 6.04 -8.10 11.20
N LEU A 113 6.37 -8.32 12.47
CA LEU A 113 7.19 -9.45 12.89
C LEU A 113 6.50 -10.80 12.66
N THR A 114 5.18 -10.85 12.85
CA THR A 114 4.40 -12.06 12.53
C THR A 114 4.43 -12.36 11.03
N ALA A 115 4.33 -11.33 10.18
CA ALA A 115 4.44 -11.50 8.73
C ALA A 115 5.86 -11.88 8.29
N ALA A 116 6.89 -11.32 8.93
CA ALA A 116 8.27 -11.72 8.72
C ALA A 116 8.45 -13.21 9.07
N ALA A 117 7.96 -13.67 10.22
CA ALA A 117 8.04 -15.06 10.66
C ALA A 117 7.35 -16.07 9.73
N GLN A 118 6.36 -15.61 8.96
CA GLN A 118 5.61 -16.42 8.00
C GLN A 118 6.16 -16.31 6.57
N SER A 119 7.10 -15.39 6.34
CA SER A 119 7.68 -15.13 5.02
C SER A 119 8.82 -16.09 4.75
N SER A 120 8.89 -16.62 3.53
CA SER A 120 10.05 -17.38 3.05
C SER A 120 11.27 -16.48 2.79
N GLU A 121 11.10 -15.16 2.79
CA GLU A 121 12.19 -14.19 2.57
C GLU A 121 13.01 -13.90 3.83
N VAL A 122 12.51 -14.28 5.01
CA VAL A 122 13.15 -14.02 6.29
C VAL A 122 13.59 -15.36 6.87
N MET A 123 14.88 -15.68 6.71
CA MET A 123 15.46 -16.91 7.22
C MET A 123 16.19 -16.68 8.53
N VAL A 124 16.76 -15.48 8.71
CA VAL A 124 17.46 -15.06 9.93
C VAL A 124 17.02 -13.67 10.36
N ALA A 125 17.33 -13.30 11.61
CA ALA A 125 16.98 -11.98 12.16
C ALA A 125 17.51 -10.81 11.32
N ALA A 126 18.71 -10.94 10.73
CA ALA A 126 19.30 -9.92 9.87
C ALA A 126 18.50 -9.64 8.58
N ASP A 127 17.57 -10.53 8.19
CA ASP A 127 16.70 -10.31 7.04
C ASP A 127 15.52 -9.38 7.37
N VAL A 128 15.20 -9.19 8.65
CA VAL A 128 14.04 -8.39 9.09
C VAL A 128 14.15 -6.93 8.64
N PRO A 129 15.26 -6.21 8.84
CA PRO A 129 15.38 -4.82 8.38
C PRO A 129 15.28 -4.69 6.85
N VAL A 130 15.83 -5.66 6.13
CA VAL A 130 15.79 -5.74 4.66
C VAL A 130 14.35 -5.97 4.20
N PHE A 131 13.64 -6.91 4.81
CA PHE A 131 12.23 -7.19 4.57
C PHE A 131 11.38 -5.94 4.79
N ILE A 132 11.55 -5.26 5.94
CA ILE A 132 10.76 -4.07 6.27
C ILE A 132 11.01 -2.95 5.25
N SER A 133 12.27 -2.70 4.90
CA SER A 133 12.66 -1.67 3.93
C SER A 133 12.12 -1.98 2.52
N LYS A 134 12.22 -3.24 2.07
CA LYS A 134 11.75 -3.70 0.76
C LYS A 134 10.26 -3.48 0.54
N TYR A 135 9.47 -3.63 1.61
CA TYR A 135 8.02 -3.46 1.59
C TYR A 135 7.54 -2.05 1.98
N GLY A 136 8.45 -1.06 2.05
CA GLY A 136 8.07 0.34 2.25
C GLY A 136 7.84 0.74 3.71
N GLY A 137 8.35 -0.06 4.66
CA GLY A 137 8.31 0.23 6.08
C GLY A 137 7.15 -0.42 6.84
N VAL A 138 7.15 -0.22 8.16
CA VAL A 138 6.22 -0.85 9.11
C VAL A 138 4.75 -0.59 8.75
N GLU A 139 4.39 0.66 8.45
CA GLU A 139 2.98 1.01 8.20
C GLU A 139 2.48 0.46 6.86
N GLU A 140 3.35 0.35 5.85
CA GLU A 140 2.99 -0.21 4.54
C GLU A 140 2.77 -1.72 4.63
N ILE A 141 3.63 -2.43 5.36
CA ILE A 141 3.42 -3.85 5.69
C ILE A 141 2.13 -4.01 6.50
N ARG A 142 1.91 -3.22 7.55
CA ARG A 142 0.68 -3.30 8.34
C ARG A 142 -0.57 -3.10 7.49
N ALA A 143 -0.54 -2.13 6.56
CA ALA A 143 -1.64 -1.88 5.63
C ALA A 143 -1.87 -3.07 4.68
N SER A 144 -0.80 -3.73 4.24
CA SER A 144 -0.86 -4.96 3.42
C SER A 144 -1.57 -6.13 4.11
N LEU A 145 -1.40 -6.23 5.43
CA LEU A 145 -1.92 -7.33 6.24
C LEU A 145 -3.38 -7.13 6.65
N ALA A 146 -3.98 -5.99 6.29
CA ALA A 146 -5.42 -5.81 6.47
C ALA A 146 -6.18 -6.76 5.54
N LYS A 147 -7.14 -7.53 6.10
CA LYS A 147 -7.95 -8.50 5.34
C LYS A 147 -8.39 -7.92 3.98
N ASN A 148 -8.21 -8.68 2.91
CA ASN A 148 -8.60 -8.35 1.53
C ASN A 148 -7.93 -7.10 0.90
N THR A 149 -6.82 -6.61 1.43
CA THR A 149 -6.17 -5.39 0.93
C THR A 149 -4.81 -5.69 0.30
N LYS A 150 -4.71 -5.59 -1.03
CA LYS A 150 -3.40 -5.53 -1.71
C LYS A 150 -2.71 -4.21 -1.35
N THR A 151 -1.39 -4.21 -1.13
CA THR A 151 -0.64 -2.95 -0.91
C THR A 151 -0.77 -2.00 -2.10
N PRO A 152 -0.63 -0.68 -1.90
CA PRO A 152 -0.34 0.26 -2.98
C PRO A 152 0.64 -0.27 -4.03
N LYS A 153 1.78 -0.85 -3.62
CA LYS A 153 2.76 -1.44 -4.56
C LYS A 153 2.18 -2.61 -5.37
N GLN A 154 1.59 -3.60 -4.70
CA GLN A 154 0.97 -4.77 -5.36
C GLN A 154 -0.20 -4.37 -6.28
N ARG A 155 -0.95 -3.33 -5.90
CA ARG A 155 -2.03 -2.75 -6.72
C ARG A 155 -1.46 -2.08 -7.96
N ALA A 156 -0.37 -1.32 -7.83
CA ALA A 156 0.32 -0.72 -8.97
C ALA A 156 0.89 -1.78 -9.92
N ASP A 157 1.51 -2.85 -9.41
CA ASP A 157 2.07 -3.93 -10.23
C ASP A 157 0.98 -4.72 -10.98
N THR A 158 -0.11 -5.05 -10.28
CA THR A 158 -1.30 -5.67 -10.92
C THR A 158 -1.92 -4.71 -11.93
N GLY A 159 -2.05 -3.43 -11.56
CA GLY A 159 -2.61 -2.38 -12.41
C GLY A 159 -1.80 -2.15 -13.68
N ARG A 160 -0.46 -2.23 -13.62
CA ARG A 160 0.42 -2.21 -14.78
C ARG A 160 0.10 -3.35 -15.74
N SER A 161 0.00 -4.57 -15.21
CA SER A 161 -0.30 -5.75 -16.02
C SER A 161 -1.66 -5.62 -16.71
N ILE A 162 -2.67 -5.08 -16.01
CA ILE A 162 -3.99 -4.79 -16.59
C ILE A 162 -3.88 -3.73 -17.70
N ALA A 163 -3.13 -2.65 -17.46
CA ALA A 163 -2.98 -1.56 -18.43
C ALA A 163 -2.26 -2.00 -19.71
N LEU A 164 -1.20 -2.79 -19.60
CA LEU A 164 -0.40 -3.25 -20.74
C LEU A 164 -1.10 -4.33 -21.57
N ASN A 165 -1.89 -5.20 -20.94
CA ASN A 165 -2.62 -6.28 -21.62
C ASN A 165 -4.04 -5.86 -22.05
N GLY A 166 -4.48 -4.67 -21.63
CA GLY A 166 -5.80 -4.15 -21.96
C GLY A 166 -5.91 -3.71 -23.42
N LYS A 167 -7.14 -3.63 -23.92
CA LYS A 167 -7.42 -3.08 -25.25
C LYS A 167 -7.09 -1.59 -25.28
N SER A 168 -6.35 -1.14 -26.30
CA SER A 168 -6.10 0.28 -26.55
C SER A 168 -7.43 1.02 -26.76
N LEU A 169 -7.65 2.09 -25.99
CA LEU A 169 -8.85 2.93 -26.08
C LEU A 169 -8.69 4.04 -27.11
N ALA A 170 -7.48 4.60 -27.20
CA ALA A 170 -7.09 5.64 -28.15
C ALA A 170 -5.57 5.70 -28.22
N GLU A 171 -5.04 6.06 -29.38
CA GLU A 171 -3.62 6.35 -29.57
C GLU A 171 -3.42 7.86 -29.71
N VAL A 172 -2.51 8.42 -28.91
CA VAL A 172 -2.23 9.85 -28.87
C VAL A 172 -0.74 10.05 -29.03
N MET A 173 -0.36 10.85 -30.03
CA MET A 173 1.01 11.28 -30.26
C MET A 173 1.16 12.73 -29.83
N VAL A 174 2.21 13.01 -29.05
CA VAL A 174 2.61 14.37 -28.65
C VAL A 174 4.09 14.51 -29.00
N ASP A 175 4.56 15.70 -29.35
CA ASP A 175 5.94 15.91 -29.79
C ASP A 175 6.97 15.38 -28.79
N SER A 176 6.72 15.54 -27.49
CA SER A 176 7.58 15.04 -26.43
C SER A 176 7.63 13.51 -26.35
N THR A 177 6.53 12.80 -26.62
CA THR A 177 6.53 11.32 -26.65
C THR A 177 7.16 10.81 -27.93
N LYS A 178 6.95 11.50 -29.06
CA LYS A 178 7.58 11.18 -30.35
C LYS A 178 9.09 11.33 -30.30
N HIS A 179 9.58 12.45 -29.75
CA HIS A 179 11.01 12.74 -29.64
C HIS A 179 11.75 11.71 -28.76
N ASN A 180 11.10 11.24 -27.70
CA ASN A 180 11.70 10.33 -26.72
C ASN A 180 11.31 8.85 -26.92
N ALA A 181 10.73 8.49 -28.07
CA ALA A 181 10.12 7.18 -28.30
C ALA A 181 11.11 6.01 -28.14
N ALA A 182 12.37 6.19 -28.55
CA ALA A 182 13.40 5.16 -28.42
C ALA A 182 13.73 4.85 -26.95
N THR A 183 13.86 5.88 -26.11
CA THR A 183 14.21 5.76 -24.68
C THR A 183 13.04 5.27 -23.83
N LEU A 184 11.81 5.63 -24.21
CA LEU A 184 10.62 5.41 -23.38
C LEU A 184 9.77 4.21 -23.83
N LYS A 185 10.24 3.41 -24.79
CA LYS A 185 9.50 2.25 -25.29
C LYS A 185 9.06 1.34 -24.14
N GLY A 186 7.76 1.07 -24.06
CA GLY A 186 7.16 0.23 -23.01
C GLY A 186 7.04 0.89 -21.62
N SER A 187 7.49 2.13 -21.44
CA SER A 187 7.28 2.89 -20.21
C SER A 187 5.86 3.45 -20.14
N ILE A 188 5.30 3.50 -18.92
CA ILE A 188 3.98 4.12 -18.71
C ILE A 188 4.15 5.64 -18.66
N VAL A 189 3.21 6.35 -19.28
CA VAL A 189 3.10 7.81 -19.21
C VAL A 189 1.72 8.20 -18.70
N LEU A 190 1.61 9.36 -18.06
CA LEU A 190 0.33 9.98 -17.74
C LEU A 190 0.15 11.22 -18.60
N LEU A 191 -1.03 11.33 -19.20
CA LEU A 191 -1.47 12.53 -19.89
C LEU A 191 -2.38 13.31 -18.96
N VAL A 192 -1.99 14.55 -18.63
CA VAL A 192 -2.86 15.48 -17.90
C VAL A 192 -3.62 16.27 -18.95
N GLY A 193 -4.94 16.10 -18.97
CA GLY A 193 -5.80 16.79 -19.92
C GLY A 193 -7.03 17.38 -19.26
N VAL A 194 -7.66 18.31 -19.97
CA VAL A 194 -8.91 18.98 -19.56
C VAL A 194 -10.01 18.54 -20.53
N VAL A 195 -11.14 18.09 -19.99
CA VAL A 195 -12.30 17.73 -20.82
C VAL A 195 -12.93 19.01 -21.37
N THR A 196 -13.15 19.06 -22.68
CA THR A 196 -13.79 20.20 -23.35
C THR A 196 -15.31 20.06 -23.32
N ALA A 197 -16.03 21.15 -23.63
CA ALA A 197 -17.49 21.14 -23.76
C ALA A 197 -18.01 20.17 -24.83
N LYS A 198 -17.15 19.73 -25.77
CA LYS A 198 -17.47 18.75 -26.81
C LYS A 198 -17.20 17.30 -26.37
N GLY A 199 -16.74 17.08 -25.13
CA GLY A 199 -16.39 15.76 -24.61
C GLY A 199 -15.03 15.24 -25.06
N THR A 200 -14.23 16.02 -25.78
CA THR A 200 -12.84 15.67 -26.11
C THR A 200 -11.91 15.98 -24.95
N VAL A 201 -10.75 15.31 -24.89
CA VAL A 201 -9.70 15.60 -23.89
C VAL A 201 -8.60 16.42 -24.55
N ASP A 202 -8.38 17.62 -24.03
CA ASP A 202 -7.29 18.49 -24.44
C ASP A 202 -6.06 18.22 -23.56
N VAL A 203 -5.03 17.58 -24.12
CA VAL A 203 -3.83 17.15 -23.39
C VAL A 203 -2.90 18.34 -23.15
N ARG A 204 -2.74 18.72 -21.88
CA ARG A 204 -1.96 19.90 -21.45
C ARG A 204 -0.57 19.57 -20.94
N HIS A 205 -0.33 18.34 -20.45
CA HIS A 205 0.97 17.93 -19.93
C HIS A 205 1.19 16.42 -20.02
N VAL A 206 2.46 16.01 -20.11
CA VAL A 206 2.88 14.61 -20.15
C VAL A 206 3.82 14.34 -18.98
N CYS A 207 3.46 13.40 -18.12
CA CYS A 207 4.30 12.94 -17.03
C CYS A 207 4.89 11.57 -17.39
N PHE A 208 6.22 11.48 -17.39
CA PHE A 208 6.93 10.26 -17.74
C PHE A 208 7.28 9.45 -16.50
N GLU A 209 7.07 8.14 -16.53
CA GLU A 209 7.51 7.26 -15.43
C GLU A 209 9.02 7.34 -15.19
N LEU A 210 9.79 7.27 -16.28
CA LEU A 210 11.23 7.44 -16.30
C LEU A 210 11.56 8.81 -16.87
N SER A 211 12.53 9.50 -16.27
CA SER A 211 12.98 10.79 -16.76
C SER A 211 13.60 10.61 -18.16
N PRO A 212 13.10 11.28 -19.21
CA PRO A 212 13.67 11.20 -20.54
C PRO A 212 14.93 12.07 -20.72
N SER A 213 15.15 13.06 -19.83
CA SER A 213 16.32 13.94 -19.83
C SER A 213 16.42 14.67 -18.48
N ASP A 214 17.60 15.20 -18.15
CA ASP A 214 17.87 15.91 -16.87
C ASP A 214 16.94 17.11 -16.60
N LYS A 215 16.29 17.63 -17.64
CA LYS A 215 15.36 18.76 -17.53
C LYS A 215 13.92 18.35 -17.20
N VAL A 216 13.61 17.05 -17.23
CA VAL A 216 12.24 16.53 -17.04
C VAL A 216 12.21 15.56 -15.86
N CYS A 217 11.41 15.87 -14.85
CA CYS A 217 11.29 15.03 -13.66
C CYS A 217 10.57 13.71 -13.95
N ALA A 218 11.08 12.61 -13.38
CA ALA A 218 10.38 11.33 -13.34
C ALA A 218 9.15 11.40 -12.43
N ALA A 219 8.05 10.81 -12.87
CA ALA A 219 6.75 10.83 -12.18
C ALA A 219 6.36 9.45 -11.60
N LYS A 220 7.34 8.68 -11.11
CA LYS A 220 7.15 7.30 -10.60
C LYS A 220 5.99 7.18 -9.60
N THR A 221 5.90 8.10 -8.64
CA THR A 221 4.84 8.09 -7.61
C THR A 221 3.45 8.32 -8.21
N ALA A 222 3.33 9.29 -9.13
CA ALA A 222 2.05 9.58 -9.79
C ALA A 222 1.60 8.41 -10.66
N VAL A 223 2.53 7.80 -11.40
CA VAL A 223 2.28 6.60 -12.22
C VAL A 223 1.82 5.43 -11.34
N SER A 224 2.52 5.17 -10.23
CA SER A 224 2.14 4.11 -9.28
C SER A 224 0.73 4.32 -8.68
N ALA A 225 0.39 5.56 -8.32
CA ALA A 225 -0.93 5.92 -7.83
C ALA A 225 -2.03 5.72 -8.89
N ALA A 226 -1.76 6.12 -10.14
CA ALA A 226 -2.69 5.92 -11.25
C ALA A 226 -2.92 4.42 -11.55
N LEU A 227 -1.85 3.61 -11.59
CA LEU A 227 -1.94 2.17 -11.79
C LEU A 227 -2.68 1.48 -10.63
N SER A 228 -2.50 1.94 -9.40
CA SER A 228 -3.28 1.47 -8.25
C SER A 228 -4.78 1.76 -8.43
N ASN A 229 -5.13 2.89 -9.03
CA ASN A 229 -6.51 3.24 -9.39
C ASN A 229 -7.05 2.31 -10.50
N VAL A 230 -6.27 2.04 -11.55
CA VAL A 230 -6.62 1.07 -12.61
C VAL A 230 -7.02 -0.27 -12.02
N TYR A 231 -6.17 -0.85 -11.14
CA TYR A 231 -6.51 -2.10 -10.44
C TYR A 231 -7.84 -2.02 -9.68
N THR A 232 -8.08 -0.90 -9.01
CA THR A 232 -9.26 -0.73 -8.14
C THR A 232 -10.54 -0.71 -8.94
N ASN A 233 -10.55 0.04 -10.04
CA ASN A 233 -11.71 0.14 -10.91
C ASN A 233 -11.96 -1.19 -11.63
N HIS A 234 -10.90 -1.83 -12.13
CA HIS A 234 -11.02 -3.15 -12.73
C HIS A 234 -11.58 -4.17 -11.74
N SER A 235 -11.03 -4.24 -10.51
CA SER A 235 -11.52 -5.16 -9.47
C SER A 235 -12.99 -4.92 -9.12
N LYS A 236 -13.42 -3.66 -9.04
CA LYS A 236 -14.85 -3.31 -8.84
C LYS A 236 -15.72 -3.78 -10.00
N GLN A 237 -15.28 -3.55 -11.23
CA GLN A 237 -16.00 -3.99 -12.43
C GLN A 237 -16.10 -5.52 -12.51
N THR A 238 -15.00 -6.25 -12.30
CA THR A 238 -15.01 -7.72 -12.32
C THR A 238 -15.94 -8.29 -11.25
N LYS A 239 -15.93 -7.72 -10.03
CA LYS A 239 -16.87 -8.13 -8.96
C LYS A 239 -18.32 -7.84 -9.32
N ALA A 240 -18.60 -6.69 -9.93
CA ALA A 240 -19.94 -6.34 -10.36
C ALA A 240 -20.45 -7.28 -11.46
N VAL A 241 -19.60 -7.63 -12.43
CA VAL A 241 -19.92 -8.59 -13.49
C VAL A 241 -20.16 -9.99 -12.91
N ALA A 242 -19.25 -10.47 -12.05
CA ALA A 242 -19.40 -11.78 -11.39
C ALA A 242 -20.69 -11.87 -10.56
N LYS A 243 -21.08 -10.77 -9.88
CA LYS A 243 -22.34 -10.70 -9.14
C LYS A 243 -23.55 -10.83 -10.07
N LYS A 244 -23.58 -10.07 -11.18
CA LYS A 244 -24.67 -10.15 -12.17
C LYS A 244 -24.80 -11.54 -12.77
N VAL A 245 -23.68 -12.14 -13.17
CA VAL A 245 -23.65 -13.50 -13.73
C VAL A 245 -24.16 -14.53 -12.72
N SER A 246 -23.78 -14.42 -11.44
CA SER A 246 -24.30 -15.30 -10.37
C SER A 246 -25.82 -15.12 -10.16
N GLU A 247 -26.30 -13.89 -10.18
CA GLU A 247 -27.73 -13.57 -10.08
C GLU A 247 -28.52 -14.14 -11.28
N GLU A 248 -28.00 -13.99 -12.49
CA GLU A 248 -28.58 -14.55 -13.72
C GLU A 248 -28.63 -16.08 -13.68
N HIS A 249 -27.55 -16.76 -13.26
CA HIS A 249 -27.54 -18.20 -13.08
C HIS A 249 -28.52 -18.67 -12.01
N ALA A 250 -28.67 -17.93 -10.91
CA ALA A 250 -29.63 -18.25 -9.86
C ALA A 250 -31.09 -18.10 -10.35
N ILE A 251 -31.37 -17.09 -11.18
CA ILE A 251 -32.68 -16.90 -11.82
C ILE A 251 -32.94 -18.02 -12.83
N ALA A 252 -31.96 -18.35 -13.68
CA ALA A 252 -32.08 -19.44 -14.65
C ALA A 252 -32.33 -20.80 -13.96
N ALA A 253 -31.65 -21.08 -12.85
CA ALA A 253 -31.87 -22.29 -12.07
C ALA A 253 -33.27 -22.33 -11.41
N LYS A 254 -33.79 -21.19 -10.94
CA LYS A 254 -35.16 -21.10 -10.43
C LYS A 254 -36.20 -21.33 -11.53
N ASN A 255 -36.01 -20.73 -12.70
CA ASN A 255 -36.90 -20.89 -13.85
C ASN A 255 -36.90 -22.34 -14.36
N ALA A 256 -35.74 -22.99 -14.45
CA ALA A 256 -35.64 -24.40 -14.83
C ALA A 256 -36.38 -25.34 -13.86
N ARG A 257 -36.32 -25.06 -12.56
CA ARG A 257 -37.09 -25.83 -11.55
C ARG A 257 -38.60 -25.62 -11.67
N ALA A 258 -39.05 -24.40 -11.97
CA ALA A 258 -40.46 -24.11 -12.16
C ALA A 258 -41.04 -24.85 -13.38
N MET A 259 -40.31 -24.89 -14.50
CA MET A 259 -40.75 -25.60 -15.70
C MET A 259 -40.79 -27.13 -15.51
N ALA A 260 -39.86 -27.70 -14.73
CA ALA A 260 -39.88 -29.14 -14.43
C ALA A 260 -41.10 -29.56 -13.59
N VAL A 261 -41.54 -28.71 -12.65
CA VAL A 261 -42.73 -28.96 -11.82
C VAL A 261 -44.01 -28.90 -12.67
N ASP A 262 -44.09 -27.98 -13.64
CA ASP A 262 -45.26 -27.83 -14.51
C ASP A 262 -45.48 -29.07 -15.39
N SER A 263 -44.42 -29.58 -16.03
CA SER A 263 -44.47 -30.82 -16.83
C SER A 263 -44.80 -32.08 -16.03
N THR A 264 -44.55 -32.09 -14.72
CA THR A 264 -44.91 -33.24 -13.85
C THR A 264 -46.39 -33.20 -13.42
N THR A 265 -47.00 -32.02 -13.47
CA THR A 265 -48.39 -31.80 -13.06
C THR A 265 -49.36 -32.15 -14.19
N GLU A 266 -48.98 -31.87 -15.45
CA GLU A 266 -49.76 -32.28 -16.63
C GLU A 266 -49.85 -33.80 -16.81
N ILE A 267 -48.79 -34.55 -16.48
CA ILE A 267 -48.78 -36.03 -16.60
C ILE A 267 -49.71 -36.70 -15.57
N LYS A 268 -49.93 -36.08 -14.40
CA LYS A 268 -50.84 -36.63 -13.37
C LYS A 268 -52.31 -36.30 -13.60
N ALA A 269 -52.63 -35.33 -14.46
CA ALA A 269 -54.01 -34.97 -14.79
C ALA A 269 -54.59 -35.77 -15.97
N ALA A 270 -53.75 -36.54 -16.67
CA ALA A 270 -54.13 -37.31 -17.86
C ALA A 270 -54.14 -38.85 -17.65
N ALA A 271 -54.10 -39.32 -16.40
CA ALA A 271 -54.15 -40.75 -16.03
C ALA A 271 -55.40 -41.07 -15.22
#